data_AF-A0A9E7LIP7-F1
#
_entry.id   AF-A0A9E7LIP7-F1
#
_cell.length_a   1.000
_cell.length_b   1.000
_cell.length_c   1.000
_cell.angle_alpha   90.00
_cell.angle_beta   90.00
_cell.angle_gamma   90.00
#
_symmetry.space_group_name_H-M   'P 1'
#
loop_
_entity.id
_entity.type
_entity.pdbx_description
1 polymer ?
#
loop_
_entity_poly.entity_id
_entity_poly.type
_entity_poly.pdbx_seq_one_letter_code
_entity_poly.pdbx_strand_id
1 'polypeptide(L)'
;MKLNSKILVTLLFCVVAAVTIGIVAAEDVTLPDGATYVVPDGFEVQTDDDGNTALVKDNLAIIVLASDAKSPEDAKKTLESKGYTFKSQKDVSGFGDIKVFEQSYDKDGMPIYGYVCEVNNIQYIVCAANTPSDWDVSDNSNPVNILIKSIDTSNVQTE
;
A
#
# COMPACT_ATOMS: atom_id res chain seq x y z
N MET A 1 6.24 12.50 -20.42
CA MET A 1 7.22 13.19 -19.54
C MET A 1 7.69 12.18 -18.52
N LYS A 2 9.00 11.97 -18.32
CA LYS A 2 9.51 11.20 -17.19
C LYS A 2 9.27 12.05 -15.94
N LEU A 3 8.24 11.74 -15.15
CA LEU A 3 8.12 12.34 -13.82
C LEU A 3 9.34 11.87 -13.03
N ASN A 4 10.09 12.81 -12.44
CA ASN A 4 11.17 12.46 -11.54
C ASN A 4 10.58 11.66 -10.37
N SER A 5 11.14 10.49 -10.08
CA SER A 5 10.74 9.61 -8.98
C SER A 5 10.56 10.38 -7.65
N LYS A 6 11.41 11.36 -7.36
CA LYS A 6 11.28 12.25 -6.19
C LYS A 6 9.99 13.08 -6.16
N ILE A 7 9.52 13.60 -7.31
CA ILE A 7 8.26 14.37 -7.39
C ILE A 7 7.06 13.45 -7.20
N LEU A 8 7.14 12.23 -7.74
CA LEU A 8 6.12 11.20 -7.60
C LEU A 8 5.90 10.81 -6.14
N VAL A 9 7.02 10.61 -5.44
CA VAL A 9 7.10 10.23 -4.04
C VAL A 9 6.63 11.37 -3.14
N THR A 10 7.01 12.63 -3.43
CA THR A 10 6.47 13.79 -2.71
C THR A 10 4.95 13.95 -2.88
N LEU A 11 4.40 13.69 -4.07
CA LEU A 11 2.94 13.73 -4.30
C LEU A 11 2.20 12.62 -3.54
N LEU A 12 2.81 11.44 -3.43
CA LEU A 12 2.25 10.33 -2.66
C LEU A 12 2.40 10.53 -1.14
N PHE A 13 3.45 11.21 -0.68
CA PHE A 13 3.67 11.53 0.74
C PHE A 13 2.84 12.70 1.25
N CYS A 14 2.38 13.64 0.39
CA CYS A 14 1.40 14.67 0.76
C CYS A 14 0.05 14.12 1.29
N VAL A 15 -0.09 12.80 1.38
CA VAL A 15 -1.29 12.06 1.77
C VAL A 15 -1.26 11.60 3.24
N VAL A 16 -0.09 11.61 3.91
CA VAL A 16 0.10 10.87 5.18
C VAL A 16 0.52 11.78 6.33
N ALA A 17 -0.31 12.77 6.70
CA ALA A 17 -0.02 13.62 7.86
C ALA A 17 -0.41 13.00 9.23
N ALA A 18 -0.63 11.67 9.34
CA ALA A 18 -1.13 11.09 10.60
C ALA A 18 -0.80 9.61 10.88
N VAL A 19 0.02 8.93 10.06
CA VAL A 19 0.37 7.54 10.33
C VAL A 19 1.87 7.46 10.25
N THR A 20 2.56 7.28 11.38
CA THR A 20 3.96 6.83 11.37
C THR A 20 4.05 5.63 10.42
N ILE A 21 5.11 5.43 9.66
CA ILE A 21 5.28 4.22 8.82
C ILE A 21 6.66 3.64 9.12
N GLY A 22 6.88 2.41 8.66
CA GLY A 22 7.79 1.48 9.27
C GLY A 22 9.29 1.72 9.21
N ILE A 23 10.01 1.05 10.12
CA ILE A 23 11.49 1.00 10.19
C ILE A 23 11.99 -0.13 9.27
N VAL A 24 13.06 0.12 8.51
CA VAL A 24 13.65 -0.82 7.55
C VAL A 24 14.71 -1.69 8.21
N ALA A 25 14.62 -3.02 8.03
CA ALA A 25 15.68 -3.97 8.34
C ALA A 25 15.96 -4.88 7.12
N ALA A 26 16.94 -4.48 6.31
CA ALA A 26 17.55 -5.17 5.15
C ALA A 26 16.60 -5.69 4.04
N GLU A 27 15.65 -6.57 4.34
CA GLU A 27 14.69 -7.18 3.39
C GLU A 27 13.22 -6.98 3.81
N ASP A 28 12.99 -6.59 5.08
CA ASP A 28 11.66 -6.39 5.64
C ASP A 28 11.43 -4.93 6.07
N VAL A 29 10.18 -4.48 5.98
CA VAL A 29 9.71 -3.22 6.56
C VAL A 29 8.78 -3.51 7.73
N THR A 30 9.03 -2.89 8.88
CA THR A 30 8.21 -3.06 10.10
C THR A 30 7.23 -1.91 10.25
N LEU A 31 5.95 -2.12 9.97
CA LEU A 31 4.85 -1.17 10.18
C LEU A 31 4.72 -0.74 11.66
N PRO A 32 4.03 0.38 11.95
CA PRO A 32 3.92 0.94 13.31
C PRO A 32 3.20 0.05 14.31
N ASP A 33 2.27 -0.77 13.82
CA ASP A 33 1.57 -1.78 14.62
C ASP A 33 2.45 -2.98 14.95
N GLY A 34 3.66 -3.05 14.38
CA GLY A 34 4.63 -4.13 14.54
C GLY A 34 4.56 -5.18 13.43
N ALA A 35 3.59 -5.10 12.51
CA ALA A 35 3.54 -6.02 11.39
C ALA A 35 4.75 -5.83 10.46
N THR A 36 5.20 -6.89 9.82
CA THR A 36 6.30 -6.85 8.87
C THR A 36 5.85 -7.30 7.49
N TYR A 37 6.53 -6.84 6.44
CA TYR A 37 6.35 -7.36 5.09
C TYR A 37 7.67 -7.34 4.34
N VAL A 38 7.79 -8.25 3.37
CA VAL A 38 8.98 -8.39 2.52
C VAL A 38 8.94 -7.34 1.42
N VAL A 39 10.07 -6.65 1.20
CA VAL A 39 10.25 -5.72 0.09
C VAL A 39 10.39 -6.53 -1.21
N PRO A 40 9.54 -6.33 -2.24
CA PRO A 40 9.66 -7.04 -3.50
C PRO A 40 10.96 -6.71 -4.24
N ASP A 41 11.48 -7.68 -5.00
CA ASP A 41 12.77 -7.56 -5.69
C ASP A 41 12.89 -6.31 -6.58
N GLY A 42 13.98 -5.59 -6.37
CA GLY A 42 14.34 -4.39 -7.13
C GLY A 42 13.55 -3.14 -6.76
N PHE A 43 12.80 -3.15 -5.65
CA PHE A 43 12.27 -1.93 -5.05
C PHE A 43 13.29 -1.30 -4.11
N GLU A 44 13.39 0.02 -4.17
CA GLU A 44 14.09 0.82 -3.18
C GLU A 44 13.10 1.29 -2.12
N VAL A 45 13.51 1.23 -0.85
CA VAL A 45 12.73 1.80 0.24
C VAL A 45 13.09 3.28 0.39
N GLN A 46 12.11 4.15 0.26
CA GLN A 46 12.24 5.59 0.49
C GLN A 46 11.43 5.99 1.71
N THR A 47 12.08 6.68 2.64
CA THR A 47 11.44 7.21 3.84
C THR A 47 11.51 8.73 3.81
N ASP A 48 10.40 9.41 4.10
CA ASP A 48 10.36 10.87 4.24
C ASP A 48 10.72 11.33 5.67
N ASP A 49 10.73 12.64 5.88
CA ASP A 49 11.10 13.26 7.16
C ASP A 49 10.09 12.94 8.29
N ASP A 50 8.87 12.52 7.94
CA ASP A 50 7.80 12.13 8.88
C ASP A 50 7.85 10.63 9.21
N GLY A 51 8.83 9.90 8.65
CA GLY A 51 8.95 8.45 8.81
C GLY A 51 7.97 7.68 7.94
N ASN A 52 7.35 8.31 6.94
CA ASN A 52 6.50 7.60 5.99
C ASN A 52 7.39 6.81 5.03
N THR A 53 7.06 5.54 4.79
CA THR A 53 7.85 4.63 3.96
C THR A 53 7.08 4.27 2.69
N ALA A 54 7.74 4.42 1.54
CA ALA A 54 7.27 4.03 0.23
C ALA A 54 8.29 3.12 -0.45
N LEU A 55 7.80 2.12 -1.18
CA LEU A 55 8.61 1.28 -2.05
C LEU A 55 8.55 1.87 -3.45
N VAL A 56 9.71 2.08 -4.07
CA VAL A 56 9.79 2.72 -5.38
C VAL A 56 10.64 1.88 -6.32
N LYS A 57 10.10 1.63 -7.53
CA LYS A 57 10.81 0.97 -8.62
C LYS A 57 10.43 1.62 -9.93
N ASP A 58 11.41 2.15 -10.66
CA ASP A 58 11.19 2.92 -11.89
C ASP A 58 10.19 4.08 -11.68
N ASN A 59 8.96 3.94 -12.16
CA ASN A 59 7.87 4.90 -11.98
C ASN A 59 6.76 4.38 -11.05
N LEU A 60 6.85 3.14 -10.56
CA LEU A 60 5.87 2.56 -9.65
C LEU A 60 6.23 2.94 -8.22
N ALA A 61 5.24 3.41 -7.47
CA ALA A 61 5.34 3.65 -6.04
C ALA A 61 4.27 2.84 -5.31
N ILE A 62 4.67 2.19 -4.21
CA ILE A 62 3.79 1.40 -3.34
C ILE A 62 3.93 1.90 -1.91
N ILE A 63 2.82 2.10 -1.22
CA ILE A 63 2.80 2.36 0.23
C ILE A 63 1.96 1.30 0.92
N VAL A 64 2.32 0.98 2.16
CA VAL A 64 1.57 0.04 3.00
C VAL A 64 1.16 0.78 4.25
N LEU A 65 -0.13 0.74 4.56
CA LEU A 65 -0.72 1.39 5.70
C LEU A 65 -1.33 0.33 6.60
N ALA A 66 -0.89 0.30 7.86
CA ALA A 66 -1.70 -0.25 8.94
C ALA A 66 -2.94 0.63 9.08
N SER A 67 -4.12 0.01 9.09
CA SER A 67 -5.39 0.74 9.05
C SER A 67 -6.30 0.28 10.17
N ASP A 68 -6.84 1.24 10.93
CA ASP A 68 -7.93 0.98 11.89
C ASP A 68 -9.28 0.71 11.21
N ALA A 69 -9.33 0.78 9.87
CA ALA A 69 -10.53 0.51 9.12
C ALA A 69 -11.00 -0.93 9.34
N LYS A 70 -12.28 -1.09 9.66
CA LYS A 70 -12.89 -2.40 9.96
C LYS A 70 -13.58 -3.00 8.75
N SER A 71 -13.58 -2.28 7.63
CA SER A 71 -14.25 -2.67 6.40
C SER A 71 -13.67 -1.94 5.19
N PRO A 72 -13.86 -2.46 3.95
CA PRO A 72 -13.50 -1.75 2.74
C PRO A 72 -14.17 -0.36 2.62
N GLU A 73 -15.37 -0.20 3.16
CA GLU A 73 -16.07 1.09 3.17
C GLU A 73 -15.38 2.10 4.11
N ASP A 74 -14.86 1.66 5.25
CA ASP A 74 -14.10 2.53 6.16
C ASP A 74 -12.74 2.92 5.56
N ALA A 75 -12.07 1.98 4.88
CA ALA A 75 -10.86 2.25 4.12
C ALA A 75 -11.12 3.28 3.00
N LYS A 76 -12.24 3.14 2.29
CA LYS A 76 -12.66 4.11 1.28
C LYS A 76 -12.87 5.49 1.87
N LYS A 77 -13.63 5.62 2.95
CA LYS A 77 -13.84 6.92 3.63
C LYS A 77 -12.52 7.55 4.09
N THR A 78 -11.58 6.72 4.57
CA THR A 78 -10.24 7.18 4.97
C THR A 78 -9.49 7.79 3.79
N LEU A 79 -9.47 7.12 2.63
CA LEU A 79 -8.83 7.65 1.43
C LEU A 79 -9.57 8.88 0.86
N GLU A 80 -10.90 8.87 0.84
CA GLU A 80 -11.70 10.02 0.41
C GLU A 80 -11.45 11.26 1.30
N SER A 81 -11.29 11.07 2.62
CA SER A 81 -10.95 12.17 3.55
C SER A 81 -9.56 12.78 3.27
N LYS A 82 -8.68 12.03 2.61
CA LYS A 82 -7.34 12.46 2.15
C LYS A 82 -7.35 13.04 0.74
N GLY A 83 -8.54 13.24 0.16
CA GLY A 83 -8.73 13.87 -1.15
C GLY A 83 -8.66 12.91 -2.34
N TYR A 84 -8.74 11.60 -2.11
CA TYR A 84 -8.85 10.62 -3.19
C TYR A 84 -10.27 10.55 -3.71
N THR A 85 -10.44 10.52 -5.03
CA THR A 85 -11.76 10.35 -5.66
C THR A 85 -11.98 8.89 -6.02
N PHE A 86 -12.86 8.21 -5.28
CA PHE A 86 -13.23 6.82 -5.57
C PHE A 86 -13.81 6.65 -6.98
N LYS A 87 -13.45 5.55 -7.65
CA LYS A 87 -13.92 5.20 -9.00
C LYS A 87 -14.64 3.87 -9.04
N SER A 88 -14.03 2.82 -8.50
CA SER A 88 -14.63 1.48 -8.49
C SER A 88 -14.07 0.61 -7.38
N GLN A 89 -14.77 -0.49 -7.10
CA GLN A 89 -14.31 -1.55 -6.21
C GLN A 89 -14.64 -2.91 -6.82
N LYS A 90 -13.76 -3.89 -6.62
CA LYS A 90 -13.99 -5.30 -6.96
C LYS A 90 -13.27 -6.22 -5.99
N ASP A 91 -13.79 -7.43 -5.84
CA ASP A 91 -13.07 -8.52 -5.20
C ASP A 91 -11.95 -9.00 -6.12
N VAL A 92 -10.77 -9.29 -5.57
CA VAL A 92 -9.64 -9.86 -6.30
C VAL A 92 -9.13 -11.11 -5.59
N SER A 93 -8.81 -12.14 -6.37
CA SER A 93 -8.29 -13.42 -5.89
C SER A 93 -6.82 -13.57 -6.24
N GLY A 94 -6.19 -14.67 -5.79
CA GLY A 94 -4.76 -14.93 -6.01
C GLY A 94 -3.87 -14.66 -4.79
N PHE A 95 -4.46 -14.43 -3.61
CA PHE A 95 -3.77 -14.08 -2.36
C PHE A 95 -3.77 -15.20 -1.31
N GLY A 96 -3.93 -16.46 -1.72
CA GLY A 96 -4.15 -17.56 -0.79
C GLY A 96 -5.51 -17.41 -0.10
N ASP A 97 -5.52 -17.50 1.23
CA ASP A 97 -6.72 -17.33 2.05
C ASP A 97 -7.00 -15.87 2.44
N ILE A 98 -6.12 -14.93 2.05
CA ILE A 98 -6.27 -13.50 2.33
C ILE A 98 -7.36 -12.93 1.44
N LYS A 99 -8.39 -12.35 2.06
CA LYS A 99 -9.45 -11.62 1.34
C LYS A 99 -8.94 -10.25 0.93
N VAL A 100 -9.04 -9.92 -0.35
CA VAL A 100 -8.56 -8.64 -0.89
C VAL A 100 -9.63 -7.96 -1.74
N PHE A 101 -9.81 -6.67 -1.48
CA PHE A 101 -10.65 -5.78 -2.28
C PHE A 101 -9.78 -4.76 -2.97
N GLU A 102 -9.83 -4.72 -4.30
CA GLU A 102 -9.22 -3.64 -5.08
C GLU A 102 -10.21 -2.47 -5.14
N GLN A 103 -9.74 -1.29 -4.77
CA GLN A 103 -10.44 -0.03 -4.89
C GLN A 103 -9.61 0.89 -5.79
N SER A 104 -10.22 1.42 -6.86
CA SER A 104 -9.55 2.36 -7.74
C SER A 104 -9.94 3.80 -7.40
N TYR A 105 -8.94 4.68 -7.45
CA TYR A 105 -9.05 6.08 -7.10
C TYR A 105 -8.36 6.97 -8.13
N ASP A 106 -8.74 8.24 -8.15
CA ASP A 106 -8.00 9.32 -8.77
C ASP A 106 -7.54 10.31 -7.70
N LYS A 107 -6.26 10.69 -7.71
CA LYS A 107 -5.72 11.78 -6.91
C LYS A 107 -5.02 12.75 -7.84
N ASP A 108 -5.59 13.94 -8.01
CA ASP A 108 -5.05 15.01 -8.85
C ASP A 108 -4.71 14.55 -10.28
N GLY A 109 -5.55 13.69 -10.88
CA GLY A 109 -5.34 13.13 -12.22
C GLY A 109 -4.40 11.92 -12.27
N MET A 110 -3.92 11.44 -11.13
CA MET A 110 -3.12 10.23 -11.01
C MET A 110 -4.01 9.03 -10.63
N PRO A 111 -4.04 7.94 -11.42
CA PRO A 111 -4.73 6.73 -11.05
C PRO A 111 -3.97 6.02 -9.92
N ILE A 112 -4.70 5.64 -8.88
CA ILE A 112 -4.20 4.93 -7.70
C ILE A 112 -5.06 3.70 -7.46
N TYR A 113 -4.42 2.57 -7.16
CA TYR A 113 -5.11 1.37 -6.70
C TYR A 113 -4.85 1.16 -5.21
N GLY A 114 -5.89 1.09 -4.40
CA GLY A 114 -5.84 0.68 -3.01
C GLY A 114 -6.31 -0.77 -2.86
N TYR A 115 -5.54 -1.57 -2.14
CA TYR A 115 -5.82 -2.97 -1.89
C TYR A 115 -6.08 -3.15 -0.41
N VAL A 116 -7.37 -3.28 -0.07
CA VAL A 116 -7.80 -3.53 1.31
C VAL A 116 -7.71 -5.03 1.55
N CYS A 117 -6.82 -5.44 2.45
CA CYS A 117 -6.60 -6.84 2.77
C CYS A 117 -6.70 -7.07 4.28
N GLU A 118 -7.13 -8.27 4.67
CA GLU A 118 -7.26 -8.68 6.06
C GLU A 118 -6.35 -9.86 6.34
N VAL A 119 -5.41 -9.68 7.27
CA VAL A 119 -4.44 -10.70 7.70
C VAL A 119 -4.58 -10.86 9.21
N ASN A 120 -4.96 -12.06 9.66
CA ASN A 120 -5.19 -12.37 11.07
C ASN A 120 -6.13 -11.36 11.78
N ASN A 121 -7.23 -11.00 11.12
CA ASN A 121 -8.23 -10.02 11.55
C ASN A 121 -7.72 -8.57 11.68
N ILE A 122 -6.53 -8.26 11.16
CA ILE A 122 -5.98 -6.91 11.08
C ILE A 122 -6.06 -6.44 9.63
N GLN A 123 -6.56 -5.21 9.43
CA GLN A 123 -6.74 -4.65 8.11
C GLN A 123 -5.53 -3.81 7.68
N TYR A 124 -5.08 -4.03 6.45
CA TYR A 124 -4.03 -3.26 5.81
C TYR A 124 -4.54 -2.68 4.49
N ILE A 125 -4.01 -1.52 4.14
CA ILE A 125 -4.24 -0.90 2.83
C ILE A 125 -2.90 -0.81 2.13
N VAL A 126 -2.75 -1.52 1.00
CA VAL A 126 -1.59 -1.39 0.12
C VAL A 126 -2.00 -0.48 -1.03
N CYS A 127 -1.38 0.69 -1.20
CA CYS A 127 -1.68 1.57 -2.33
C CYS A 127 -0.56 1.51 -3.37
N ALA A 128 -0.92 1.38 -4.64
CA ALA A 128 -0.02 1.43 -5.77
C ALA A 128 -0.36 2.60 -6.70
N ALA A 129 0.66 3.37 -7.07
CA ALA A 129 0.54 4.53 -7.95
C ALA A 129 1.38 4.35 -9.21
N ASN A 130 0.90 4.90 -10.35
CA ASN A 130 1.56 4.82 -11.65
C ASN A 130 1.87 3.38 -12.09
N THR A 131 0.89 2.51 -11.88
CA THR A 131 0.96 1.12 -12.29
C THR A 131 1.09 1.01 -13.82
N PRO A 132 1.85 0.02 -14.33
CA PRO A 132 1.85 -0.36 -15.74
C PRO A 132 0.44 -0.57 -16.35
N SER A 133 0.33 -0.49 -17.68
CA SER A 133 -0.96 -0.65 -18.36
C SER A 133 -1.53 -2.08 -18.29
N ASP A 134 -0.65 -3.06 -18.10
CA ASP A 134 -0.93 -4.49 -17.96
C ASP A 134 -1.03 -4.91 -16.47
N TRP A 135 -1.30 -3.96 -15.58
CA TRP A 135 -1.37 -4.21 -14.15
C TRP A 135 -2.47 -5.21 -13.79
N ASP A 136 -2.05 -6.40 -13.37
CA ASP A 136 -2.90 -7.44 -12.79
C ASP A 136 -2.36 -7.82 -11.42
N VAL A 137 -3.10 -7.47 -10.37
CA VAL A 137 -2.71 -7.78 -8.99
C VAL A 137 -2.86 -9.27 -8.66
N SER A 138 -3.63 -10.02 -9.46
CA SER A 138 -3.82 -11.46 -9.24
C SER A 138 -2.62 -12.30 -9.70
N ASP A 139 -1.70 -11.70 -10.48
CA ASP A 139 -0.44 -12.31 -10.86
C ASP A 139 0.47 -12.44 -9.62
N ASN A 140 0.99 -13.65 -9.39
CA ASN A 140 1.90 -13.94 -8.27
C ASN A 140 3.25 -13.22 -8.35
N SER A 141 3.61 -12.71 -9.54
CA SER A 141 4.80 -11.87 -9.74
C SER A 141 4.53 -10.38 -9.51
N ASN A 142 3.26 -9.98 -9.34
CA ASN A 142 2.93 -8.60 -9.04
C ASN A 142 3.51 -8.22 -7.66
N PRO A 143 4.20 -7.07 -7.53
CA PRO A 143 4.84 -6.68 -6.28
C PRO A 143 3.83 -6.44 -5.14
N VAL A 144 2.62 -6.00 -5.43
CA VAL A 144 1.55 -5.90 -4.42
C VAL A 144 1.09 -7.29 -3.97
N ASN A 145 1.03 -8.27 -4.87
CA ASN A 145 0.68 -9.65 -4.53
C ASN A 145 1.72 -10.28 -3.60
N ILE A 146 2.99 -10.14 -3.96
CA ILE A 146 4.13 -10.58 -3.14
C ILE A 146 4.05 -9.93 -1.76
N LEU A 147 3.85 -8.61 -1.71
CA LEU A 147 3.79 -7.85 -0.47
C LEU A 147 2.65 -8.33 0.42
N ILE A 148 1.41 -8.38 -0.09
CA ILE A 148 0.22 -8.78 0.69
C ILE A 148 0.41 -10.18 1.29
N LYS A 149 0.94 -11.12 0.50
CA LYS A 149 1.21 -12.49 0.99
C LYS A 149 2.32 -12.59 2.03
N SER A 150 3.20 -11.60 2.06
CA SER A 150 4.34 -11.56 2.99
C SER A 150 4.03 -10.86 4.32
N ILE A 151 2.84 -10.27 4.47
CA ILE A 151 2.47 -9.59 5.71
C ILE A 151 2.48 -10.60 6.86
N ASP A 152 3.40 -10.40 7.80
CA ASP A 152 3.50 -11.15 9.04
C ASP A 152 3.09 -10.26 10.22
N THR A 153 2.04 -10.69 10.92
CA THR A 153 1.48 -9.99 12.08
C THR A 153 1.92 -10.61 13.40
N SER A 154 2.89 -11.52 13.41
CA SER A 154 3.38 -12.23 14.60
C SER A 154 3.89 -11.29 15.71
N ASN A 155 4.38 -10.12 15.33
CA ASN A 155 4.88 -9.09 16.24
C ASN A 155 3.85 -8.01 16.60
N VAL A 156 2.63 -8.08 16.06
CA VAL A 156 1.56 -7.13 16.38
C VAL A 156 1.03 -7.42 17.77
N GLN A 157 1.10 -6.44 18.67
CA GLN A 157 0.50 -6.55 19.99
C GLN A 157 -1.01 -6.35 19.89
N THR A 158 -1.76 -7.45 19.92
CA THR A 158 -3.22 -7.40 20.09
C THR A 158 -3.55 -7.36 21.58
N GLU A 159 -4.32 -6.35 22.02
CA GLU A 159 -4.84 -6.24 23.40
C GLU A 159 -5.70 -7.44 23.82
#